data_AF-A0A9W9DH18-F1
#
_entry.id   AF-A0A9W9DH18-F1
#
_cell.length_a   1.000
_cell.length_b   1.000
_cell.length_c   1.000
_cell.angle_alpha   90.00
_cell.angle_beta   90.00
_cell.angle_gamma   90.00
#
_symmetry.space_group_name_H-M   'P 1'
#
loop_
_entity.id
_entity.type
_entity.pdbx_description
1 polymer ?
#
loop_
_entity_poly.entity_id
_entity_poly.type
_entity_poly.pdbx_seq_one_letter_code
_entity_poly.pdbx_strand_id
1 'polypeptide(L)'
;MNLIPDSIELKPSTNRTIISTFIGLELSGAIGMVIILFTAIFSHKVKRLATWYTFCASWTISCLSYSLLFFTGEIHLPEPRKSICVAQAALIYSVPTLTASSTLTLLVHSWYNVHFGLSKPPLESNSRVIMAMLLAPFLLWILLLIGFLSLGIKTPSLVHNFGLYCTFMQVLPAKISSLFVIITTFSTIPIQGAYMHIFAYTLHWQGVCITQASFTSQYLLDYRPAETLIVATLAARCPCKLSRW
;
A
#
# COMPACT_ATOMS: atom_id res chain seq x y z
N MET A 1 39.00 -16.14 -6.23
CA MET A 1 39.28 -14.82 -6.83
C MET A 1 38.11 -14.54 -7.76
N ASN A 2 37.05 -13.91 -7.25
CA ASN A 2 35.81 -13.74 -8.01
C ASN A 2 35.94 -12.51 -8.92
N LEU A 3 35.90 -12.76 -10.22
CA LEU A 3 35.68 -11.76 -11.26
C LEU A 3 34.42 -10.97 -10.92
N ILE A 4 34.60 -9.73 -10.47
CA ILE A 4 33.56 -8.72 -10.47
C ILE A 4 33.38 -8.38 -11.96
N PRO A 5 32.27 -8.75 -12.62
CA PRO A 5 32.06 -8.41 -14.01
C PRO A 5 32.08 -6.89 -14.14
N ASP A 6 32.72 -6.42 -15.20
CA ASP A 6 32.94 -5.03 -15.55
C ASP A 6 31.75 -4.15 -15.14
N SER A 7 32.06 -3.12 -14.36
CA SER A 7 31.16 -2.04 -14.02
C SER A 7 30.50 -1.55 -15.31
N ILE A 8 29.21 -1.89 -15.50
CA ILE A 8 28.35 -1.22 -16.47
C ILE A 8 28.51 0.26 -16.17
N GLU A 9 29.20 0.98 -17.05
CA GLU A 9 29.38 2.42 -16.97
C GLU A 9 28.00 3.04 -17.24
N LEU A 10 27.15 3.01 -16.22
CA LEU A 10 25.77 3.47 -16.31
C LEU A 10 25.83 4.99 -16.35
N LYS A 11 25.93 5.53 -17.57
CA LYS A 11 25.98 6.95 -17.83
C LYS A 11 24.79 7.64 -17.13
N PRO A 12 25.04 8.62 -16.25
CA PRO A 12 23.98 9.36 -15.58
C PRO A 12 22.98 9.87 -16.60
N SER A 13 21.70 9.64 -16.37
CA SER A 13 20.66 10.07 -17.30
C SER A 13 20.61 11.61 -17.33
N THR A 14 21.21 12.23 -18.34
CA THR A 14 21.23 13.71 -18.51
C THR A 14 19.96 14.25 -19.20
N ASN A 15 19.01 13.37 -19.54
CA ASN A 15 17.81 13.79 -20.26
C ASN A 15 16.85 14.53 -19.31
N ARG A 16 16.81 15.87 -19.44
CA ARG A 16 15.96 16.76 -18.64
C ARG A 16 14.49 16.35 -18.64
N THR A 17 13.98 15.82 -19.76
CA THR A 17 12.59 15.37 -19.88
C THR A 17 12.32 14.17 -18.98
N ILE A 18 13.23 13.19 -18.93
CA ILE A 18 13.07 12.01 -18.06
C ILE A 18 13.08 12.43 -16.59
N ILE A 19 14.05 13.28 -16.21
CA ILE A 19 14.16 13.81 -14.84
C ILE A 19 12.88 14.55 -14.44
N SER A 20 12.41 15.48 -15.28
CA SER A 20 11.23 16.28 -14.99
C SER A 20 9.96 15.43 -14.88
N THR A 21 9.78 14.44 -15.76
CA THR A 21 8.62 13.54 -15.72
C THR A 21 8.65 12.66 -14.48
N PHE A 22 9.83 12.12 -14.12
CA PHE A 22 10.00 11.31 -12.92
C PHE A 22 9.65 12.09 -11.66
N ILE A 23 10.24 13.29 -11.48
CA ILE A 23 9.94 14.14 -10.33
C ILE A 23 8.48 14.61 -10.33
N GLY A 24 7.92 14.95 -11.49
CA GLY A 24 6.51 15.32 -11.62
C GLY A 24 5.58 14.20 -11.14
N LEU A 25 5.89 12.95 -11.51
CA LEU A 25 5.13 11.78 -11.08
C LEU A 25 5.24 11.57 -9.56
N GLU A 26 6.45 11.57 -9.01
CA GLU A 26 6.67 11.41 -7.57
C GLU A 26 5.99 12.50 -6.74
N LEU A 27 6.13 13.77 -7.15
CA LEU A 27 5.49 14.89 -6.45
C LEU A 27 3.96 14.83 -6.55
N SER A 28 3.42 14.46 -7.71
CA SER A 28 1.97 14.29 -7.86
C SER A 28 1.43 13.17 -6.95
N GLY A 29 2.18 12.08 -6.80
CA GLY A 29 1.87 10.99 -5.86
C GLY A 29 1.90 11.45 -4.41
N ALA A 30 2.94 12.18 -4.00
CA ALA A 30 3.06 12.75 -2.67
C ALA A 30 1.90 13.72 -2.36
N ILE A 31 1.64 14.67 -3.26
CA ILE A 31 0.57 15.66 -3.12
C ILE A 31 -0.80 14.96 -3.04
N GLY A 32 -1.06 13.99 -3.91
CA GLY A 32 -2.29 13.21 -3.90
C GLY A 32 -2.51 12.49 -2.56
N MET A 33 -1.48 11.81 -2.04
CA MET A 33 -1.55 11.12 -0.75
C MET A 33 -1.76 12.10 0.42
N VAL A 34 -1.10 13.27 0.40
CA VAL A 34 -1.28 14.31 1.43
C VAL A 34 -2.68 14.91 1.39
N ILE A 35 -3.21 15.23 0.21
CA ILE A 35 -4.58 15.75 0.06
C ILE A 35 -5.59 14.75 0.58
N ILE A 36 -5.42 13.47 0.23
CA ILE A 36 -6.29 12.37 0.69
C ILE A 36 -6.22 12.23 2.22
N LEU A 37 -5.02 12.27 2.79
CA LEU A 37 -4.78 12.21 4.23
C LEU A 37 -5.43 13.38 4.96
N PHE A 38 -5.19 14.60 4.48
CA PHE A 38 -5.76 15.82 5.05
C PHE A 38 -7.30 15.78 4.98
N THR A 39 -7.87 15.50 3.81
CA THR A 39 -9.32 15.38 3.62
C THR A 39 -9.94 14.36 4.59
N ALA A 40 -9.28 13.22 4.80
CA ALA A 40 -9.77 12.19 5.71
C ALA A 40 -9.65 12.57 7.20
N ILE A 41 -8.67 13.41 7.57
CA ILE A 41 -8.53 13.91 8.95
C ILE A 41 -9.60 14.97 9.25
N PHE A 42 -9.89 15.85 8.30
CA PHE A 42 -10.87 16.93 8.47
C PHE A 42 -12.32 16.49 8.23
N SER A 43 -12.54 15.35 7.57
CA SER A 43 -13.88 14.84 7.30
C SER A 43 -14.39 13.97 8.45
N HIS A 44 -15.13 14.57 9.38
CA HIS A 44 -15.79 13.84 10.49
C HIS A 44 -16.78 12.76 10.05
N LYS A 45 -17.25 12.80 8.79
CA LYS A 45 -18.23 11.84 8.26
C LYS A 45 -17.59 10.53 7.80
N VAL A 46 -16.29 10.50 7.54
CA VAL A 46 -15.64 9.33 6.93
C VAL A 46 -14.83 8.59 7.99
N LYS A 47 -15.38 7.50 8.51
CA LYS A 47 -14.62 6.59 9.40
C LYS A 47 -13.68 5.74 8.55
N ARG A 48 -12.38 5.99 8.65
CA ARG A 48 -11.32 5.18 8.02
C ARG A 48 -10.60 4.35 9.07
N LEU A 49 -10.06 3.21 8.64
CA LEU A 49 -9.20 2.36 9.45
C LEU A 49 -7.93 3.12 9.84
N ALA A 50 -7.49 3.02 11.10
CA ALA A 50 -6.27 3.69 11.54
C ALA A 50 -5.04 3.36 10.67
N THR A 51 -4.96 2.12 10.19
CA THR A 51 -3.86 1.60 9.35
C THR A 51 -3.83 2.21 7.95
N TRP A 52 -4.94 2.78 7.48
CA TRP A 52 -5.01 3.48 6.21
C TRP A 52 -4.21 4.80 6.24
N TYR A 53 -4.21 5.49 7.39
CA TYR A 53 -3.38 6.69 7.57
C TYR A 53 -1.89 6.36 7.50
N THR A 54 -1.46 5.27 8.14
CA THR A 54 -0.07 4.77 8.06
C THR A 54 0.32 4.41 6.64
N PHE A 55 -0.59 3.79 5.87
CA PHE A 55 -0.37 3.51 4.46
C PHE A 55 -0.14 4.80 3.65
N CYS A 56 -1.05 5.78 3.73
CA CYS A 56 -0.89 7.06 3.04
C CYS A 56 0.40 7.81 3.43
N ALA A 57 0.73 7.80 4.72
CA ALA A 57 1.97 8.39 5.23
C ALA A 57 3.21 7.70 4.65
N SER A 58 3.22 6.36 4.59
CA SER A 58 4.36 5.61 4.03
C SER A 58 4.62 5.90 2.55
N TRP A 59 3.57 6.00 1.73
CA TRP A 59 3.69 6.36 0.32
C TRP A 59 4.14 7.81 0.14
N THR A 60 3.68 8.71 0.99
CA THR A 60 4.17 10.10 1.00
C THR A 60 5.67 10.14 1.28
N ILE A 61 6.13 9.42 2.32
CA ILE A 61 7.57 9.32 2.65
C ILE A 61 8.35 8.72 1.48
N SER A 62 7.80 7.72 0.80
CA SER A 62 8.41 7.12 -0.39
C SER A 62 8.67 8.15 -1.48
N CYS A 63 7.64 8.87 -1.90
CA CYS A 63 7.76 9.87 -2.96
C CYS A 63 8.71 11.02 -2.59
N LEU A 64 8.67 11.47 -1.34
CA LEU A 64 9.59 12.50 -0.84
C LEU A 64 11.05 12.02 -0.83
N SER A 65 11.28 10.74 -0.54
CA SER A 65 12.63 10.13 -0.54
C SER A 65 13.25 10.15 -1.93
N TYR A 66 12.48 9.81 -2.96
CA TYR A 66 12.95 9.90 -4.35
C TYR A 66 13.16 11.36 -4.80
N SER A 67 12.42 12.30 -4.23
CA SER A 67 12.48 13.73 -4.58
C SER A 67 13.53 14.55 -3.80
N LEU A 68 14.34 13.93 -2.94
CA LEU A 68 15.28 14.66 -2.06
C LEU A 68 16.29 15.54 -2.81
N LEU A 69 16.82 15.06 -3.94
CA LEU A 69 17.74 15.83 -4.80
C LEU A 69 17.07 17.04 -5.45
N PHE A 70 15.78 16.94 -5.75
CA PHE A 70 14.99 18.04 -6.28
C PHE A 70 14.84 19.14 -5.23
N PHE A 71 14.45 18.79 -4.00
CA PHE A 71 14.28 19.78 -2.92
C PHE A 71 15.57 20.48 -2.49
N THR A 72 16.71 19.81 -2.67
CA THR A 72 18.03 20.38 -2.36
C THR A 72 18.63 21.18 -3.51
N GLY A 73 17.99 21.18 -4.69
CA GLY A 73 18.46 21.89 -5.88
C GLY A 73 19.65 21.22 -6.59
N GLU A 74 19.99 19.98 -6.22
CA GLU A 74 21.19 19.28 -6.69
C GLU A 74 20.93 18.26 -7.80
N ILE A 75 19.69 18.17 -8.28
CA ILE A 75 19.27 17.17 -9.28
C ILE A 75 20.01 17.26 -10.62
N HIS A 76 20.52 18.44 -10.98
CA HIS A 76 21.27 18.64 -12.22
C HIS A 76 22.79 18.63 -12.02
N LEU A 77 23.27 18.50 -10.77
CA LEU A 77 24.69 18.43 -10.50
C LEU A 77 25.19 17.01 -10.80
N PRO A 78 26.31 16.87 -11.55
CA PRO A 78 26.90 15.57 -11.79
C PRO A 78 27.33 14.90 -10.48
N GLU A 79 27.80 15.69 -9.51
CA GLU A 79 28.19 15.23 -8.19
C GLU A 79 27.46 16.02 -7.08
N PRO A 80 26.33 15.50 -6.55
CA PRO A 80 25.66 16.11 -5.40
C PRO A 80 26.51 15.95 -4.13
N ARG A 81 26.19 16.74 -3.10
CA ARG A 81 26.80 16.62 -1.78
C ARG A 81 26.64 15.19 -1.27
N LYS A 82 27.76 14.57 -0.90
CA LYS A 82 27.80 13.16 -0.49
C LYS A 82 26.85 12.87 0.68
N SER A 83 26.68 13.79 1.62
CA SER A 83 25.74 13.63 2.75
C SER A 83 24.29 13.46 2.30
N ILE A 84 23.83 14.28 1.34
CA ILE A 84 22.46 14.20 0.78
C ILE A 84 22.31 12.92 -0.03
N CYS A 85 23.32 12.59 -0.84
CA CYS A 85 23.32 11.40 -1.69
C CYS A 85 23.26 10.11 -0.84
N VAL A 86 24.03 10.06 0.26
CA VAL A 86 23.99 8.97 1.25
C VAL A 86 22.62 8.88 1.93
N ALA A 87 22.06 10.02 2.36
CA ALA A 87 20.74 10.06 2.98
C ALA A 87 19.65 9.58 2.01
N GLN A 88 19.68 10.03 0.75
CA GLN A 88 18.72 9.61 -0.27
C GLN A 88 18.84 8.11 -0.54
N ALA A 89 20.06 7.58 -0.72
CA ALA A 89 20.27 6.16 -0.93
C ALA A 89 19.73 5.34 0.25
N ALA A 90 20.05 5.73 1.49
CA ALA A 90 19.55 5.06 2.68
C ALA A 90 18.01 5.06 2.78
N LEU A 91 17.36 6.17 2.40
CA LEU A 91 15.91 6.26 2.33
C LEU A 91 15.33 5.35 1.23
N ILE A 92 15.85 5.41 0.00
CA ILE A 92 15.36 4.63 -1.14
C ILE A 92 15.43 3.12 -0.86
N TYR A 93 16.47 2.64 -0.19
CA TYR A 93 16.57 1.21 0.13
C TYR A 93 15.74 0.80 1.35
N SER A 94 15.45 1.69 2.30
CA SER A 94 14.64 1.34 3.48
C SER A 94 13.13 1.47 3.23
N VAL A 95 12.70 2.44 2.42
CA VAL A 95 11.29 2.75 2.13
C VAL A 95 10.48 1.56 1.58
N PRO A 96 10.97 0.72 0.65
CA PRO A 96 10.20 -0.42 0.15
C PRO A 96 9.75 -1.37 1.26
N THR A 97 10.57 -1.51 2.31
CA THR A 97 10.18 -2.29 3.49
C THR A 97 9.06 -1.60 4.26
N LEU A 98 9.10 -0.26 4.40
CA LEU A 98 8.03 0.52 5.03
C LEU A 98 6.69 0.36 4.28
N THR A 99 6.71 0.58 2.96
CA THR A 99 5.49 0.56 2.13
C THR A 99 4.91 -0.84 2.02
N ALA A 100 5.74 -1.88 1.89
CA ALA A 100 5.27 -3.26 1.88
C ALA A 100 4.67 -3.67 3.24
N SER A 101 5.33 -3.30 4.35
CA SER A 101 4.84 -3.60 5.70
C SER A 101 3.55 -2.84 6.02
N SER A 102 3.45 -1.55 5.70
CA SER A 102 2.22 -0.76 5.91
C SER A 102 1.05 -1.28 5.07
N THR A 103 1.32 -1.74 3.85
CA THR A 103 0.34 -2.38 2.97
C THR A 103 -0.17 -3.70 3.57
N LEU A 104 0.72 -4.55 4.06
CA LEU A 104 0.35 -5.79 4.73
C LEU A 104 -0.51 -5.50 5.97
N THR A 105 -0.12 -4.54 6.80
CA THR A 105 -0.89 -4.09 7.97
C THR A 105 -2.30 -3.63 7.58
N LEU A 106 -2.43 -2.83 6.51
CA LEU A 106 -3.72 -2.39 6.01
C LEU A 106 -4.59 -3.57 5.54
N LEU A 107 -4.01 -4.49 4.77
CA LEU A 107 -4.71 -5.66 4.24
C LEU A 107 -5.19 -6.59 5.37
N VAL A 108 -4.34 -6.87 6.36
CA VAL A 108 -4.68 -7.70 7.52
C VAL A 108 -5.78 -7.05 8.35
N HIS A 109 -5.68 -5.74 8.63
CA HIS A 109 -6.68 -5.04 9.42
C HIS A 109 -8.04 -4.98 8.69
N SER A 110 -8.02 -4.67 7.39
CA SER A 110 -9.22 -4.71 6.56
C SER A 110 -9.82 -6.11 6.51
N TRP A 111 -8.98 -7.15 6.42
CA TRP A 111 -9.42 -8.54 6.28
C TRP A 111 -10.15 -8.99 7.53
N TYR A 112 -9.57 -8.66 8.69
CA TYR A 112 -10.17 -8.94 9.98
C TYR A 112 -11.53 -8.26 10.14
N ASN A 113 -11.64 -6.99 9.75
CA ASN A 113 -12.90 -6.25 9.88
C ASN A 113 -14.00 -6.76 8.94
N VAL A 114 -13.67 -7.19 7.73
CA VAL A 114 -14.64 -7.80 6.80
C VAL A 114 -15.09 -9.18 7.29
N HIS A 115 -14.16 -10.02 7.75
CA HIS A 115 -14.50 -11.39 8.15
C HIS A 115 -15.17 -11.53 9.50
N PHE A 116 -14.75 -10.71 10.47
CA PHE A 116 -15.15 -10.88 11.86
C PHE A 116 -16.01 -9.73 12.39
N GLY A 117 -16.22 -8.66 11.60
CA GLY A 117 -16.93 -7.45 12.03
C GLY A 117 -18.38 -7.67 12.50
N LEU A 118 -19.00 -8.82 12.15
CA LEU A 118 -20.34 -9.18 12.62
C LEU A 118 -20.34 -10.13 13.84
N SER A 119 -19.23 -10.81 14.13
CA SER A 119 -19.21 -11.94 15.07
C SER A 119 -18.23 -11.78 16.24
N LYS A 120 -17.24 -10.89 16.12
CA LYS A 120 -16.25 -10.63 17.18
C LYS A 120 -16.06 -9.12 17.35
N PRO A 121 -15.65 -8.67 18.55
CA PRO A 121 -15.26 -7.28 18.72
C PRO A 121 -14.17 -6.93 17.69
N PRO A 122 -14.25 -5.75 17.06
CA PRO A 122 -13.29 -5.34 16.05
C PRO A 122 -11.88 -5.35 16.64
N LEU A 123 -10.86 -5.49 15.78
CA LEU A 123 -9.46 -5.45 16.19
C LEU A 123 -9.13 -4.18 17.00
N GLU A 124 -9.91 -3.11 16.75
CA GLU A 124 -9.89 -1.84 17.48
C GLU A 124 -10.20 -1.94 18.98
N SER A 125 -10.80 -3.04 19.44
CA SER A 125 -11.03 -3.30 20.87
C SER A 125 -9.72 -3.40 21.66
N ASN A 126 -8.64 -3.87 21.03
CA ASN A 126 -7.33 -3.96 21.67
C ASN A 126 -6.38 -2.88 21.16
N SER A 127 -6.31 -1.76 21.90
CA SER A 127 -5.47 -0.61 21.56
C SER A 127 -3.99 -0.97 21.39
N ARG A 128 -3.48 -1.94 22.16
CA ARG A 128 -2.07 -2.38 22.06
C ARG A 128 -1.78 -3.07 20.74
N VAL A 129 -2.71 -3.90 20.24
CA VAL A 129 -2.56 -4.60 18.96
C VAL A 129 -2.59 -3.62 17.81
N ILE A 130 -3.56 -2.68 17.80
CA ILE A 130 -3.61 -1.63 16.78
C ILE A 130 -2.36 -0.75 16.83
N MET A 131 -1.94 -0.30 18.01
CA MET A 131 -0.72 0.50 18.15
C MET A 131 0.50 -0.26 17.63
N ALA A 132 0.65 -1.54 17.97
CA ALA A 132 1.74 -2.37 17.45
C ALA A 132 1.69 -2.49 15.92
N MET A 133 0.51 -2.70 15.34
CA MET A 133 0.30 -2.76 13.89
C MET A 133 0.65 -1.43 13.20
N LEU A 134 0.35 -0.28 13.82
CA LEU A 134 0.66 1.04 13.29
C LEU A 134 2.14 1.37 13.39
N LEU A 135 2.80 1.00 14.50
CA LEU A 135 4.20 1.35 14.76
C LEU A 135 5.22 0.38 14.16
N ALA A 136 4.90 -0.90 14.05
CA ALA A 136 5.83 -1.91 13.57
C ALA A 136 6.46 -1.58 12.19
N PRO A 137 5.70 -1.12 11.18
CA PRO A 137 6.28 -0.72 9.89
C PRO A 137 7.31 0.41 10.02
N PHE A 138 7.03 1.41 10.86
CA PHE A 138 7.93 2.55 11.08
C PHE A 138 9.16 2.17 11.88
N LEU A 139 9.03 1.32 12.91
CA LEU A 139 10.17 0.84 13.70
C LEU A 139 11.13 0.02 12.83
N LEU A 140 10.59 -0.87 11.99
CA LEU A 140 11.38 -1.66 11.04
C LEU A 140 12.08 -0.75 10.02
N TRP A 141 11.37 0.25 9.49
CA TRP A 141 11.93 1.23 8.57
C TRP A 141 13.05 2.06 9.20
N ILE A 142 12.86 2.59 10.41
CA ILE A 142 13.87 3.38 11.13
C ILE A 142 15.12 2.54 11.38
N LEU A 143 14.95 1.27 11.77
CA LEU A 143 16.08 0.36 12.00
C LEU A 143 16.90 0.16 10.71
N LEU A 144 16.24 -0.11 9.59
CA LEU A 144 16.91 -0.26 8.29
C LEU A 144 17.54 1.05 7.81
N LEU A 145 16.85 2.17 7.98
CA LEU A 145 17.34 3.49 7.61
C LEU A 145 18.62 3.82 8.38
N ILE A 146 18.65 3.63 9.70
CA ILE A 146 19.84 3.85 10.53
C ILE A 146 20.98 2.93 10.08
N GLY A 147 20.69 1.66 9.78
CA GLY A 147 21.67 0.71 9.29
C GLY A 147 22.30 1.14 7.96
N PHE A 148 21.49 1.52 6.98
CA PHE A 148 21.96 1.96 5.66
C PHE A 148 22.64 3.33 5.71
N LEU A 149 22.15 4.24 6.55
CA LEU A 149 22.78 5.54 6.77
C LEU A 149 24.17 5.38 7.40
N SER A 150 24.27 4.53 8.44
CA SER A 150 25.55 4.21 9.10
C SER A 150 26.54 3.57 8.13
N LEU A 151 26.06 2.70 7.23
CA LEU A 151 26.88 2.12 6.17
C LEU A 151 27.38 3.21 5.21
N GLY A 152 26.50 4.07 4.70
CA GLY A 152 26.88 5.11 3.75
C GLY A 152 27.79 6.21 4.32
N ILE A 153 27.68 6.52 5.62
CA ILE A 153 28.58 7.46 6.29
C ILE A 153 29.99 6.87 6.44
N LYS A 154 30.09 5.57 6.76
CA LYS A 154 31.38 4.89 6.93
C LYS A 154 32.11 4.70 5.61
N THR A 155 31.38 4.51 4.51
CA THR A 155 31.96 4.25 3.19
C THR A 155 31.26 5.06 2.09
N PRO A 156 31.48 6.39 2.04
CA PRO A 156 30.78 7.29 1.11
C PRO A 156 31.13 7.03 -0.37
N SER A 157 32.25 6.35 -0.65
CA SER A 157 32.64 5.94 -2.01
C SER A 157 31.70 4.90 -2.63
N LEU A 158 30.87 4.23 -1.84
CA LEU A 158 29.89 3.25 -2.32
C LEU A 158 28.65 3.89 -2.94
N VAL A 159 28.41 5.18 -2.67
CA VAL A 159 27.19 5.86 -3.13
C VAL A 159 27.49 6.61 -4.42
N HIS A 160 26.70 6.34 -5.44
CA HIS A 160 26.82 6.95 -6.75
C HIS A 160 25.50 7.58 -7.19
N ASN A 161 25.60 8.68 -7.94
CA ASN A 161 24.46 9.38 -8.52
C ASN A 161 24.21 8.85 -9.93
N PHE A 162 23.03 8.29 -10.18
CA PHE A 162 22.65 7.79 -11.50
C PHE A 162 21.83 8.81 -12.33
N GLY A 163 21.78 10.06 -11.89
CA GLY A 163 21.12 11.19 -12.53
C GLY A 163 19.73 11.49 -11.94
N LEU A 164 18.94 10.47 -11.61
CA LEU A 164 17.62 10.64 -11.00
C LEU A 164 17.67 10.62 -9.47
N TYR A 165 18.48 9.70 -8.94
CA TYR A 165 18.66 9.49 -7.51
C TYR A 165 19.98 8.78 -7.23
N CYS A 166 20.40 8.86 -5.98
CA CYS A 166 21.57 8.18 -5.47
C CYS A 166 21.27 6.75 -5.04
N THR A 167 22.16 5.82 -5.36
CA THR A 167 22.06 4.42 -4.91
C THR A 167 23.39 3.89 -4.40
N PHE A 168 23.33 2.78 -3.66
CA PHE A 168 24.51 2.03 -3.25
C PHE A 168 24.94 1.11 -4.37
N MET A 169 26.22 1.13 -4.72
CA MET A 169 26.82 0.16 -5.66
C MET A 169 26.86 -1.26 -5.09
N GLN A 170 26.84 -1.40 -3.76
CA GLN A 170 26.82 -2.71 -3.12
C GLN A 170 25.44 -3.36 -3.21
N VAL A 171 25.44 -4.67 -3.50
CA VAL A 171 24.22 -5.49 -3.55
C VAL A 171 23.58 -5.72 -2.17
N LEU A 172 24.27 -5.41 -1.07
CA LEU A 172 23.82 -5.77 0.28
C LEU A 172 22.54 -5.04 0.73
N PRO A 173 22.44 -3.68 0.67
CA PRO A 173 21.20 -2.98 1.04
C PRO A 173 20.01 -3.40 0.17
N ALA A 174 20.26 -3.59 -1.13
CA ALA A 174 19.27 -4.07 -2.09
C ALA A 174 18.73 -5.46 -1.69
N LYS A 175 19.62 -6.42 -1.40
CA LYS A 175 19.22 -7.78 -1.02
C LYS A 175 18.44 -7.82 0.29
N ILE A 176 18.85 -7.06 1.30
CA ILE A 176 18.15 -7.00 2.59
C ILE A 176 16.73 -6.46 2.39
N SER A 177 16.59 -5.32 1.71
CA SER A 177 15.28 -4.72 1.47
C SER A 177 14.38 -5.63 0.64
N SER A 178 14.92 -6.19 -0.46
CA SER A 178 14.18 -7.13 -1.30
C SER A 178 13.73 -8.38 -0.54
N LEU A 179 14.54 -8.91 0.39
CA LEU A 179 14.13 -10.06 1.21
C LEU A 179 12.89 -9.73 2.06
N PHE A 180 12.86 -8.57 2.72
CA PHE A 180 11.68 -8.12 3.47
C PHE A 180 10.47 -7.91 2.57
N VAL A 181 10.65 -7.29 1.41
CA VAL A 181 9.57 -7.08 0.42
C VAL A 181 9.03 -8.42 -0.08
N ILE A 182 9.89 -9.39 -0.34
CA ILE A 182 9.48 -10.75 -0.73
C ILE A 182 8.62 -11.37 0.37
N ILE A 183 9.12 -11.43 1.60
CA ILE A 183 8.38 -12.04 2.73
C ILE A 183 7.02 -11.38 2.94
N THR A 184 6.98 -10.04 2.94
CA THR A 184 5.73 -9.28 3.13
C THR A 184 4.78 -9.51 1.97
N THR A 185 5.23 -9.43 0.73
CA THR A 185 4.41 -9.65 -0.47
C THR A 185 3.85 -11.07 -0.52
N PHE A 186 4.66 -12.09 -0.26
CA PHE A 186 4.18 -13.48 -0.18
C PHE A 186 3.07 -13.64 0.87
N SER A 187 3.15 -12.91 2.00
CA SER A 187 2.11 -12.90 3.02
C SER A 187 0.82 -12.19 2.58
N THR A 188 0.89 -11.24 1.63
CA THR A 188 -0.29 -10.54 1.10
C THR A 188 -1.10 -11.36 0.11
N ILE A 189 -0.47 -12.27 -0.64
CA ILE A 189 -1.13 -13.04 -1.72
C ILE A 189 -2.35 -13.85 -1.23
N PRO A 190 -2.27 -14.62 -0.12
CA PRO A 190 -3.43 -15.36 0.39
C PRO A 190 -4.58 -14.43 0.78
N ILE A 191 -4.27 -13.28 1.38
CA ILE A 191 -5.28 -12.30 1.81
C ILE A 191 -6.01 -11.73 0.60
N GLN A 192 -5.27 -11.37 -0.46
CA GLN A 192 -5.86 -10.88 -1.71
C GLN A 192 -6.69 -11.95 -2.42
N GLY A 193 -6.19 -13.18 -2.52
CA GLY A 193 -6.93 -14.29 -3.11
C GLY A 193 -8.24 -14.56 -2.38
N ALA A 194 -8.22 -14.44 -1.06
CA ALA A 194 -9.40 -14.64 -0.25
C ALA A 194 -10.40 -13.46 -0.38
N TYR A 195 -9.94 -12.22 -0.56
CA TYR A 195 -10.81 -11.10 -0.95
C TYR A 195 -11.49 -11.33 -2.31
N MET A 196 -10.73 -11.76 -3.32
CA MET A 196 -11.28 -12.05 -4.65
C MET A 196 -12.33 -13.14 -4.58
N HIS A 197 -12.09 -14.18 -3.79
CA HIS A 197 -13.05 -15.26 -3.57
C HIS A 197 -14.35 -14.72 -2.95
N ILE A 198 -14.28 -13.98 -1.83
CA ILE A 198 -15.48 -13.42 -1.18
C ILE A 198 -16.25 -12.49 -2.13
N PHE A 199 -15.53 -11.66 -2.86
CA PHE A 199 -16.14 -10.73 -3.81
C PHE A 199 -16.86 -11.49 -4.94
N ALA A 200 -16.22 -12.49 -5.54
CA ALA A 200 -16.82 -13.34 -6.56
C ALA A 200 -18.07 -14.08 -6.04
N TYR A 201 -18.01 -14.61 -4.81
CA TYR A 201 -19.16 -15.22 -4.17
C TYR A 201 -20.28 -14.20 -3.95
N THR A 202 -19.98 -13.01 -3.45
CA THR A 202 -20.98 -11.97 -3.19
C THR A 202 -21.67 -11.53 -4.48
N LEU A 203 -20.91 -11.33 -5.56
CA LEU A 203 -21.46 -11.02 -6.89
C LEU A 203 -22.34 -12.14 -7.42
N HIS A 204 -21.91 -13.39 -7.28
CA HIS A 204 -22.71 -14.55 -7.70
C HIS A 204 -24.06 -14.60 -6.97
N TRP A 205 -24.05 -14.44 -5.64
CA TRP A 205 -25.27 -14.42 -4.83
C TRP A 205 -26.17 -13.20 -5.13
N GLN A 206 -25.60 -12.03 -5.40
CA GLN A 206 -26.37 -10.87 -5.84
C GLN A 206 -27.07 -11.13 -7.18
N GLY A 207 -26.36 -11.75 -8.14
CA GLY A 207 -26.95 -12.17 -9.41
C GLY A 207 -28.13 -13.13 -9.23
N VAL A 208 -27.99 -14.13 -8.35
CA VAL A 208 -29.07 -15.08 -8.02
C VAL A 208 -30.25 -14.39 -7.31
N CYS A 209 -30.02 -13.48 -6.36
CA CYS A 209 -31.11 -12.71 -5.72
C CYS A 209 -31.87 -11.87 -6.77
N ILE A 210 -31.18 -11.23 -7.72
CA ILE A 210 -31.81 -10.40 -8.76
C ILE A 210 -32.65 -11.25 -9.72
N THR A 211 -32.14 -12.39 -10.18
CA THR A 211 -32.91 -13.27 -11.08
C THR A 211 -34.14 -13.85 -10.40
N GLN A 212 -34.04 -14.20 -9.11
CA GLN A 212 -35.17 -14.72 -8.34
C GLN A 212 -36.24 -13.64 -8.04
N ALA A 213 -35.82 -12.39 -7.81
CA ALA A 213 -36.74 -11.27 -7.64
C ALA A 213 -37.50 -10.95 -8.95
N SER A 214 -36.81 -10.95 -10.09
CA SER A 214 -37.42 -10.75 -11.41
C SER A 214 -38.44 -11.85 -11.75
N PHE A 215 -38.11 -13.11 -11.46
CA PHE A 215 -39.04 -14.23 -11.63
C PHE A 215 -40.28 -14.04 -10.75
N THR A 216 -40.09 -13.75 -9.45
CA THR A 216 -41.20 -13.53 -8.51
C THR A 216 -42.13 -12.38 -8.94
N SER A 217 -41.58 -11.28 -9.47
CA SER A 217 -42.38 -10.16 -9.97
C SER A 217 -43.23 -10.53 -11.18
N GLN A 218 -42.75 -11.44 -12.04
CA GLN A 218 -43.49 -11.86 -13.23
C GLN A 218 -44.64 -12.81 -12.88
N TYR A 219 -44.47 -13.68 -11.87
CA TYR A 219 -45.56 -14.54 -11.37
C TYR A 219 -46.63 -13.76 -10.59
N LEU A 220 -46.25 -12.68 -9.89
CA LEU A 220 -47.21 -11.86 -9.14
C LEU A 220 -48.14 -11.02 -10.03
N LEU A 221 -47.77 -10.75 -11.29
CA LEU A 221 -48.63 -10.04 -12.25
C LEU A 221 -49.69 -10.95 -12.88
N ASP A 222 -49.59 -12.28 -12.72
CA ASP A 222 -50.43 -13.26 -13.42
C ASP A 222 -51.38 -14.05 -12.47
N TYR A 223 -51.35 -13.81 -11.15
CA TYR A 223 -52.04 -14.67 -10.16
C TYR A 223 -53.04 -13.99 -9.21
N ARG A 224 -54.12 -14.73 -8.91
CA ARG A 224 -55.22 -14.39 -7.98
C ARG A 224 -54.78 -14.24 -6.51
N PRO A 225 -55.50 -13.44 -5.69
CA PRO A 225 -55.10 -13.01 -4.34
C PRO A 225 -54.97 -14.08 -3.24
N ALA A 226 -55.24 -15.36 -3.50
CA ALA A 226 -55.21 -16.41 -2.48
C ALA A 226 -53.84 -17.10 -2.32
N GLU A 227 -52.95 -17.05 -3.32
CA GLU A 227 -51.66 -17.76 -3.30
C GLU A 227 -50.44 -16.87 -3.00
N THR A 228 -50.65 -15.57 -2.85
CA THR A 228 -49.61 -14.56 -2.62
C THR A 228 -48.82 -14.79 -1.31
N LEU A 229 -49.44 -15.47 -0.34
CA LEU A 229 -48.87 -15.70 0.99
C LEU A 229 -47.69 -16.68 0.99
N ILE A 230 -47.70 -17.68 0.08
CA ILE A 230 -46.66 -18.72 0.04
C ILE A 230 -45.35 -18.17 -0.55
N VAL A 231 -45.46 -17.34 -1.58
CA VAL A 231 -44.32 -16.76 -2.29
C VAL A 231 -43.58 -15.72 -1.43
N ALA A 232 -44.31 -14.91 -0.65
CA ALA A 232 -43.73 -13.98 0.31
C ALA A 232 -42.91 -14.70 1.41
N THR A 233 -43.33 -15.91 1.79
CA THR A 233 -42.65 -16.71 2.83
C THR A 233 -41.35 -17.34 2.33
N LEU A 234 -41.26 -17.64 1.02
CA LEU A 234 -40.03 -18.13 0.37
C LEU A 234 -39.02 -16.99 0.15
N ALA A 235 -39.47 -15.79 -0.21
CA ALA A 235 -38.60 -14.61 -0.34
C ALA A 235 -37.95 -14.20 1.01
N ALA A 236 -38.66 -14.41 2.13
CA ALA A 236 -38.14 -14.15 3.47
C ALA A 236 -36.99 -15.08 3.91
N ARG A 237 -36.73 -16.19 3.18
CA ARG A 237 -35.61 -17.11 3.44
C ARG A 237 -34.35 -16.80 2.63
N CYS A 238 -34.38 -15.87 1.69
CA CYS A 238 -33.15 -15.36 1.10
C CYS A 238 -32.41 -14.55 2.18
N PRO A 239 -31.16 -14.90 2.54
CA PRO A 239 -30.32 -14.07 3.39
C PRO A 239 -29.82 -12.83 2.63
N CYS A 240 -30.64 -12.25 1.76
CA CYS A 240 -30.46 -10.90 1.25
C CYS A 240 -30.88 -9.92 2.37
N LYS A 241 -30.20 -10.02 3.52
CA LYS A 241 -30.17 -8.96 4.53
C LYS A 241 -29.35 -7.87 3.86
N LEU A 242 -30.05 -7.02 3.10
CA LEU A 242 -29.52 -5.87 2.38
C LEU A 242 -28.61 -5.11 3.34
N SER A 243 -27.29 -5.36 3.26
CA SER A 243 -26.31 -4.60 4.01
C SER A 243 -26.34 -3.23 3.39
N ARG A 244 -27.11 -2.34 4.00
CA ARG A 244 -27.16 -0.92 3.68
C ARG A 244 -25.77 -0.37 4.00
N TRP A 245 -24.89 -0.37 3.01
CA TRP A 245 -23.64 0.39 2.99
C TRP A 245 -23.92 1.74 2.33
#